data_AF-A0A382ZAH3-F1
#
_entry.id   AF-A0A382ZAH3-F1
#
_cell.length_a   1.000
_cell.length_b   1.000
_cell.length_c   1.000
_cell.angle_alpha   90.00
_cell.angle_beta   90.00
_cell.angle_gamma   90.00
#
_symmetry.space_group_name_H-M   'P 1'
#
loop_
_entity.id
_entity.type
_entity.pdbx_description
1 polymer ?
#
loop_
_entity_poly.entity_id
_entity_poly.type
_entity_poly.pdbx_seq_one_letter_code
_entity_poly.pdbx_strand_id
1 'polypeptide(L)' 'MEQNKKQEVHTHKIGIYLWIWGLLFVFSFFSYMVDYMEFQGLLRWTLIVAFMLTKAGLIMAIFM' A
#
# COMPACT_ATOMS: atom_id res chain seq x y z
N MET A 1 47.33 6.06 10.12
CA MET A 1 46.60 5.64 8.92
C MET A 1 45.47 4.73 9.37
N GLU A 2 44.28 5.25 9.62
CA GLU A 2 43.07 4.41 9.64
C GLU A 2 41.95 5.25 9.05
N GLN A 3 41.68 4.96 7.78
CA GLN A 3 40.67 5.63 6.97
C GLN A 3 39.31 5.39 7.63
N ASN A 4 38.71 6.47 8.13
CA ASN A 4 37.30 6.49 8.55
C ASN A 4 36.45 6.18 7.31
N LYS A 5 36.10 4.90 7.16
CA LYS A 5 35.28 4.40 6.07
C LYS A 5 33.89 4.96 6.29
N LYS A 6 33.61 6.11 5.67
CA LYS A 6 32.29 6.74 5.57
C LYS A 6 31.34 5.65 5.06
N GLN A 7 30.64 4.99 5.96
CA GLN A 7 29.55 4.10 5.61
C GLN A 7 28.50 5.02 5.02
N GLU A 8 28.41 5.05 3.69
CA GLU A 8 27.22 5.55 3.02
C GLU A 8 26.08 4.64 3.45
N VAL A 9 25.45 4.99 4.57
CA VAL A 9 24.19 4.42 4.99
C VAL A 9 23.23 4.82 3.88
N HIS A 10 23.03 3.92 2.92
CA HIS A 10 21.90 3.97 2.03
C HIS A 10 20.66 3.85 2.92
N THR A 11 20.23 4.98 3.49
CA THR A 11 18.99 5.14 4.24
C THR A 11 17.88 4.77 3.27
N HIS A 12 17.53 3.49 3.28
CA HIS A 12 16.66 2.88 2.29
C HIS A 12 15.29 3.55 2.40
N LYS A 13 15.05 4.53 1.53
CA LYS A 13 13.75 4.83 0.92
C LYS A 13 12.59 4.97 1.92
N ILE A 14 12.79 5.64 3.06
CA ILE A 14 11.71 5.95 4.02
C ILE A 14 10.52 6.66 3.33
N GLY A 15 10.82 7.50 2.33
CA GLY A 15 9.80 8.19 1.53
C GLY A 15 8.90 7.24 0.73
N ILE A 16 9.42 6.09 0.29
CA ILE A 16 8.64 5.10 -0.47
C ILE A 16 7.69 4.36 0.47
N TYR A 17 8.14 3.97 1.66
CA TYR A 17 7.24 3.38 2.67
C TYR A 17 6.14 4.35 3.11
N LEU A 18 6.46 5.64 3.31
CA LEU A 18 5.46 6.66 3.62
C LEU A 18 4.45 6.86 2.48
N TRP A 19 4.92 6.84 1.23
CA TRP A 19 4.06 6.96 0.06
C TRP A 19 3.11 5.76 -0.06
N ILE A 20 3.62 4.56 0.17
CA ILE A 20 2.83 3.31 0.07
C ILE A 20 1.88 3.17 1.26
N TRP A 21 2.29 3.60 2.44
CA TRP A 21 1.40 3.72 3.59
C TRP A 21 0.23 4.67 3.28
N GLY A 22 0.49 5.83 2.69
CA GLY A 22 -0.55 6.75 2.22
C GLY A 22 -1.47 6.11 1.17
N LEU A 23 -0.91 5.35 0.23
CA LEU A 23 -1.68 4.62 -0.78
C LEU A 23 -2.57 3.53 -0.18
N LEU A 24 -2.06 2.74 0.75
CA LEU A 24 -2.83 1.73 1.48
C LEU A 24 -3.96 2.37 2.31
N PHE A 25 -3.71 3.54 2.89
CA PHE A 25 -4.73 4.32 3.59
C PHE A 25 -5.84 4.77 2.64
N VAL A 26 -5.48 5.37 1.50
CA VAL A 26 -6.44 5.80 0.48
C VAL A 26 -7.26 4.60 -0.05
N PHE A 27 -6.62 3.48 -0.36
CA PHE A 27 -7.32 2.26 -0.78
C PHE A 27 -8.29 1.73 0.28
N SER A 28 -7.91 1.83 1.56
CA SER A 28 -8.77 1.42 2.66
C SER A 28 -9.99 2.35 2.79
N PHE A 29 -9.81 3.66 2.59
CA PHE A 29 -10.90 4.63 2.53
C PHE A 29 -11.87 4.32 1.37
N PHE A 30 -11.35 4.05 0.18
CA PHE A 30 -12.19 3.67 -0.96
C PHE A 30 -12.96 2.36 -0.70
N SER A 31 -12.33 1.36 -0.08
CA SER A 31 -13.02 0.12 0.31
C SER A 31 -14.19 0.40 1.25
N TYR A 32 -14.00 1.30 2.23
CA TYR A 32 -15.07 1.68 3.15
C TYR A 32 -16.19 2.46 2.44
N MET A 33 -15.86 3.27 1.44
CA MET A 33 -16.85 4.03 0.68
C MET A 33 -17.77 3.13 -0.17
N VAL A 34 -17.27 1.97 -0.63
CA VAL A 34 -18.11 0.95 -1.29
C VAL A 34 -19.19 0.43 -0.36
N ASP A 35 -18.84 0.15 0.89
CA ASP A 35 -19.79 -0.31 1.89
C ASP A 35 -20.77 0.82 2.26
N TYR A 36 -20.31 2.07 2.31
CA TYR A 36 -21.16 3.24 2.58
C TYR A 36 -22.20 3.51 1.48
N MET A 37 -21.83 3.28 0.21
CA MET A 37 -22.75 3.45 -0.92
C MET A 37 -23.75 2.29 -1.08
N GLU A 38 -23.71 1.30 -0.19
CA GLU A 38 -24.64 0.16 -0.13
C GLU A 38 -24.86 -0.55 -1.48
N PHE A 39 -23.80 -0.69 -2.27
CA PHE A 39 -23.89 -1.38 -3.56
C PHE A 39 -24.41 -2.80 -3.38
N GLN A 40 -25.41 -3.18 -4.17
CA GLN A 40 -26.04 -4.50 -4.10
C GLN A 40 -25.64 -5.42 -5.26
N GLY A 41 -25.76 -6.73 -5.04
CA GLY A 41 -25.53 -7.76 -6.05
C GLY A 41 -24.05 -7.93 -6.42
N LEU A 42 -23.79 -8.25 -7.69
CA LEU A 42 -22.45 -8.57 -8.21
C LEU A 42 -21.47 -7.41 -8.09
N LEU A 43 -21.97 -6.16 -8.12
CA LEU A 43 -21.14 -4.97 -7.98
C LEU A 43 -20.39 -4.97 -6.63
N ARG A 44 -21.05 -5.34 -5.54
CA ARG A 44 -20.37 -5.45 -4.22
C ARG A 44 -19.23 -6.47 -4.26
N TRP A 45 -19.49 -7.63 -4.85
CA TRP A 45 -18.52 -8.72 -4.93
C TRP A 45 -17.30 -8.35 -5.77
N THR A 46 -17.50 -7.71 -6.93
CA THR A 46 -16.38 -7.28 -7.77
C THR A 46 -15.54 -6.22 -7.09
N LEU A 47 -16.15 -5.23 -6.41
CA LEU A 47 -15.40 -4.22 -5.69
C LEU A 47 -14.64 -4.80 -4.49
N ILE A 48 -15.24 -5.66 -3.67
CA ILE A 48 -14.53 -6.31 -2.54
C ILE A 48 -13.30 -7.08 -3.03
N VAL A 49 -13.45 -7.89 -4.09
CA VAL A 49 -12.33 -8.66 -4.65
C VAL A 49 -11.28 -7.73 -5.26
N ALA A 50 -11.70 -6.67 -5.97
CA ALA A 50 -10.78 -5.68 -6.51
C ALA A 50 -9.96 -4.98 -5.42
N PHE A 51 -10.59 -4.55 -4.32
CA PHE A 51 -9.88 -3.94 -3.19
C PHE A 51 -8.97 -4.94 -2.47
N MET A 52 -9.41 -6.18 -2.29
CA MET A 52 -8.57 -7.25 -1.73
C MET A 52 -7.31 -7.49 -2.56
N LEU A 53 -7.47 -7.69 -3.87
CA LEU A 53 -6.34 -7.92 -4.78
C LEU A 53 -5.42 -6.72 -4.86
N THR A 54 -5.97 -5.51 -4.90
CA THR A 54 -5.16 -4.30 -5.01
C THR A 54 -4.34 -4.06 -3.76
N LYS A 55 -4.92 -4.20 -2.56
CA LYS A 55 -4.16 -4.06 -1.30
C LYS A 55 -3.11 -5.18 -1.17
N ALA A 56 -3.47 -6.42 -1.50
CA ALA A 56 -2.55 -7.54 -1.42
C ALA A 56 -1.40 -7.40 -2.44
N GLY A 57 -1.71 -6.98 -3.66
CA GLY A 57 -0.74 -6.69 -4.71
C GLY A 57 0.20 -5.54 -4.34
N LEU A 58 -0.32 -4.47 -3.73
CA LEU A 58 0.50 -3.38 -3.18
C LEU A 58 1.45 -3.85 -2.09
N ILE A 59 1.02 -4.78 -1.23
CA ILE A 59 1.90 -5.35 -0.21
C ILE A 59 2.96 -6.26 -0.85
N MET A 60 2.56 -7.14 -1.77
CA MET A 60 3.46 -8.06 -2.47
C MET A 60 4.54 -7.33 -3.26
N ALA A 61 4.18 -6.28 -4.02
CA ALA A 61 5.12 -5.59 -4.91
C ALA A 61 6.20 -4.77 -4.17
N ILE A 62 6.01 -4.52 -2.87
CA ILE A 62 6.80 -3.58 -2.09
C ILE A 62 7.52 -4.24 -0.92
N PHE A 63 6.80 -5.11 -0.19
CA PHE A 63 7.27 -5.67 1.07
C PHE A 63 7.78 -7.11 0.92
N MET A 64 7.38 -7.83 -0.13
CA MET A 64 7.88 -9.17 -0.45
C MET A 64 8.90 -9.08 -1.58
#